data_AF-A0AA91I7P1-F1
#
_entry.id   AF-A0AA91I7P1-F1
#
_cell.length_a   1.000
_cell.length_b   1.000
_cell.length_c   1.000
_cell.angle_alpha   90.00
_cell.angle_beta   90.00
_cell.angle_gamma   90.00
#
_symmetry.space_group_name_H-M   'P 1'
#
loop_
_entity.id
_entity.type
_entity.pdbx_description
1 polymer ?
#
loop_
_entity_poly.entity_id
_entity_poly.type
_entity_poly.pdbx_seq_one_letter_code
_entity_poly.pdbx_strand_id
1 'polypeptide(L)'
;MIAVAWLAVPEILAGKVLPLPMWVVSVASGMQSAMLLALAAYAGARLAPGVGLQAPALAALAGSRPAWGMLRAQCLPGILGGLLGAALLWSITRLAADAAGALQGVTLPPVVRFLYGGITEEVLVRWGLMSAMAWALWRVAARRGRGAPTAWIFWLAIAGSALLFGVGHLPAAFAMAGAPSAGLVAYIVGANAAFGLVAGYLFWRHGLEAAMIAHVLTHAVLLAVQP
;
A
#
# COMPACT_ATOMS: atom_id res chain seq x y z
N MET A 1 3.98 7.98 -9.92
CA MET A 1 5.03 8.99 -9.71
C MET A 1 4.58 10.37 -10.14
N ILE A 2 4.27 10.56 -11.43
CA ILE A 2 3.73 11.82 -11.97
C ILE A 2 2.49 12.29 -11.19
N ALA A 3 1.51 11.40 -10.98
CA ALA A 3 0.30 11.73 -10.22
C ALA A 3 0.59 12.24 -8.79
N VAL A 4 1.56 11.66 -8.07
CA VAL A 4 1.92 12.17 -6.73
C VAL A 4 2.66 13.49 -6.82
N ALA A 5 3.70 13.56 -7.65
CA ALA A 5 4.52 14.75 -7.80
C ALA A 5 3.70 16.00 -8.17
N TRP A 6 2.73 15.85 -9.07
CA TRP A 6 2.02 16.97 -9.67
C TRP A 6 0.60 17.17 -9.16
N LEU A 7 -0.02 16.15 -8.55
CA LEU A 7 -1.41 16.24 -8.08
C LEU A 7 -1.57 16.01 -6.56
N ALA A 8 -0.61 15.35 -5.90
CA ALA A 8 -0.70 15.12 -4.45
C ALA A 8 0.16 16.11 -3.66
N VAL A 9 1.41 16.31 -4.06
CA VAL A 9 2.36 17.19 -3.36
C VAL A 9 1.85 18.64 -3.28
N PRO A 10 1.35 19.25 -4.37
CA PRO A 10 0.84 20.62 -4.30
C PRO A 10 -0.36 20.75 -3.36
N GLU A 11 -1.26 19.77 -3.35
CA GLU A 11 -2.44 19.75 -2.46
C GLU A 11 -2.03 19.57 -1.00
N ILE A 12 -1.12 18.65 -0.70
CA ILE A 12 -0.64 18.37 0.67
C ILE A 12 0.09 19.60 1.25
N LEU A 13 0.84 20.31 0.42
CA LEU A 13 1.67 21.44 0.84
C LEU A 13 1.02 22.81 0.56
N ALA A 14 -0.25 22.84 0.14
CA ALA A 14 -0.97 24.06 -0.15
C ALA A 14 -0.97 24.99 1.06
N GLY A 15 -0.67 26.28 0.83
CA GLY A 15 -0.62 27.31 1.88
C GLY A 15 0.57 27.21 2.85
N LYS A 16 1.51 26.28 2.65
CA LYS A 16 2.72 26.18 3.48
C LYS A 16 3.86 27.01 2.94
N VAL A 17 4.65 27.59 3.86
CA VAL A 17 5.91 28.26 3.51
C VAL A 17 6.95 27.18 3.23
N LEU A 18 7.45 27.12 1.99
CA LEU A 18 8.43 26.14 1.56
C LEU A 18 9.81 26.79 1.42
N PRO A 19 10.90 26.08 1.79
CA PRO A 19 12.26 26.59 1.62
C PRO A 19 12.70 26.58 0.15
N LEU A 20 11.99 25.86 -0.72
CA LEU A 20 12.24 25.72 -2.14
C LEU A 20 10.95 25.95 -2.94
N PRO A 21 11.05 26.35 -4.22
CA PRO A 21 9.88 26.45 -5.09
C PRO A 21 9.11 25.12 -5.20
N MET A 22 7.77 25.19 -5.27
CA MET A 22 6.91 24.00 -5.33
C MET A 22 7.32 22.98 -6.39
N TRP A 23 7.69 23.45 -7.60
CA TRP A 23 8.11 22.56 -8.68
C TRP A 23 9.37 21.74 -8.34
N VAL A 24 10.31 22.30 -7.55
CA VAL A 24 11.50 21.58 -7.09
C VAL A 24 11.10 20.48 -6.13
N VAL A 25 10.20 20.78 -5.18
CA VAL A 25 9.69 19.81 -4.21
C VAL A 25 8.91 18.69 -4.91
N SER A 26 8.07 19.03 -5.88
CA SER A 26 7.34 18.08 -6.72
C SER A 26 8.26 17.14 -7.49
N VAL A 27 9.28 17.68 -8.17
CA VAL A 27 10.28 16.87 -8.91
C VAL A 27 11.05 15.95 -7.97
N ALA A 28 11.56 16.50 -6.86
CA ALA A 28 12.31 15.73 -5.87
C ALA A 28 11.47 14.58 -5.28
N SER A 29 10.21 14.86 -4.91
CA SER A 29 9.26 13.85 -4.43
C SER A 29 8.97 12.79 -5.49
N GLY A 30 8.74 13.21 -6.74
CA GLY A 30 8.52 12.30 -7.87
C GLY A 30 9.70 11.36 -8.12
N MET A 31 10.93 11.89 -8.07
CA MET A 31 12.17 11.12 -8.21
C MET A 31 12.37 10.15 -7.04
N GLN A 32 12.15 10.61 -5.81
CA GLN A 32 12.24 9.77 -4.61
C GLN A 32 11.26 8.59 -4.71
N SER A 33 9.98 8.86 -4.99
CA SER A 33 8.99 7.80 -5.12
C SER A 33 9.30 6.86 -6.28
N ALA A 34 9.84 7.36 -7.40
CA ALA A 34 10.24 6.53 -8.54
C ALA A 34 11.38 5.58 -8.17
N MET A 35 12.39 6.08 -7.44
CA MET A 35 13.52 5.29 -6.98
C MET A 35 13.09 4.22 -5.98
N LEU A 36 12.22 4.57 -5.03
CA LEU A 36 11.63 3.61 -4.09
C LEU A 36 10.83 2.53 -4.81
N LEU A 37 10.00 2.92 -5.80
CA LEU A 37 9.22 1.99 -6.59
C LEU A 37 10.11 1.04 -7.40
N ALA A 38 11.16 1.56 -8.04
CA ALA A 38 12.11 0.75 -8.80
C ALA A 38 12.83 -0.26 -7.89
N LEU A 39 13.27 0.18 -6.70
CA LEU A 39 13.92 -0.69 -5.71
C LEU A 39 12.96 -1.79 -5.23
N ALA A 40 11.72 -1.43 -4.91
CA ALA A 40 10.70 -2.38 -4.46
C ALA A 40 10.31 -3.37 -5.56
N ALA A 41 10.15 -2.90 -6.80
CA ALA A 41 9.87 -3.74 -7.97
C ALA A 41 11.00 -4.76 -8.19
N TYR A 42 12.25 -4.30 -8.14
CA TYR A 42 13.44 -5.16 -8.24
C TYR A 42 13.52 -6.16 -7.09
N ALA A 43 13.35 -5.71 -5.84
CA ALA A 43 13.39 -6.57 -4.67
C ALA A 43 12.31 -7.67 -4.74
N GLY A 44 11.07 -7.31 -5.07
CA GLY A 44 9.99 -8.29 -5.22
C GLY A 44 10.27 -9.28 -6.36
N ALA A 45 10.72 -8.80 -7.53
CA ALA A 45 11.05 -9.68 -8.65
C ALA A 45 12.17 -10.68 -8.30
N ARG A 46 13.13 -10.25 -7.47
CA ARG A 46 14.26 -11.08 -7.06
C ARG A 46 13.95 -12.05 -5.92
N LEU A 47 13.10 -11.65 -4.97
CA LEU A 47 12.92 -12.33 -3.69
C LEU A 47 11.59 -13.08 -3.57
N ALA A 48 10.50 -12.54 -4.13
CA ALA A 48 9.16 -13.11 -4.02
C ALA A 48 9.07 -14.57 -4.53
N PRO A 49 9.66 -14.93 -5.70
CA PRO A 49 9.61 -16.32 -6.17
C PRO A 49 10.27 -17.31 -5.21
N GLY A 50 11.32 -16.86 -4.49
CA GLY A 50 12.05 -17.70 -3.53
C GLY A 50 11.22 -18.09 -2.29
N VAL A 51 10.13 -17.37 -2.02
CA VAL A 51 9.17 -17.69 -0.96
C VAL A 51 7.79 -18.05 -1.48
N GLY A 52 7.63 -18.23 -2.79
CA GLY A 52 6.35 -18.63 -3.41
C GLY A 52 5.30 -17.52 -3.52
N LEU A 53 5.67 -16.26 -3.29
CA LEU A 53 4.82 -15.10 -3.56
C LEU A 53 4.85 -14.74 -5.04
N GLN A 54 3.73 -14.27 -5.59
CA GLN A 54 3.55 -14.15 -7.05
C GLN A 54 2.76 -12.91 -7.44
N ALA A 55 2.99 -12.45 -8.68
CA ALA A 55 2.17 -11.49 -9.40
C ALA A 55 1.79 -12.09 -10.77
N PRO A 56 0.84 -13.04 -10.82
CA PRO A 56 0.66 -13.91 -11.97
C PRO A 56 0.33 -13.18 -13.28
N ALA A 57 -0.55 -12.18 -13.25
CA ALA A 57 -0.96 -11.45 -14.43
C ALA A 57 0.18 -10.56 -14.95
N LEU A 58 0.86 -9.83 -14.06
CA LEU A 58 2.02 -9.00 -14.38
C LEU A 58 3.19 -9.85 -14.90
N ALA A 59 3.45 -11.02 -14.31
CA ALA A 59 4.48 -11.94 -14.78
C ALA A 59 4.18 -12.48 -16.18
N ALA A 60 2.91 -12.68 -16.53
CA ALA A 60 2.55 -13.07 -17.89
C ALA A 60 2.67 -11.92 -18.88
N LEU A 61 2.25 -10.71 -18.53
CA LEU A 61 2.44 -9.52 -19.36
C LEU A 61 3.93 -9.29 -19.65
N ALA A 62 4.79 -9.36 -18.63
CA ALA A 62 6.24 -9.24 -18.78
C ALA A 62 6.82 -10.34 -19.70
N GLY A 63 6.23 -11.52 -19.69
CA GLY A 63 6.58 -12.63 -20.58
C GLY A 63 5.85 -12.62 -21.93
N SER A 64 5.14 -11.54 -22.31
CA SER A 64 4.34 -11.46 -23.54
C SER A 64 3.30 -12.58 -23.69
N ARG A 65 2.71 -13.04 -22.58
CA ARG A 65 1.67 -14.08 -22.52
C ARG A 65 0.31 -13.49 -22.16
N PRO A 66 -0.81 -14.14 -22.56
CA PRO A 66 -2.15 -13.69 -22.19
C PRO A 66 -2.34 -13.64 -20.66
N ALA A 67 -2.58 -12.44 -20.12
CA ALA A 67 -2.69 -12.23 -18.67
C ALA A 67 -4.12 -12.29 -18.14
N TRP A 68 -5.13 -12.17 -19.01
CA TRP A 68 -6.54 -12.07 -18.61
C TRP A 68 -7.01 -13.25 -17.77
N GLY A 69 -6.62 -14.48 -18.13
CA GLY A 69 -7.00 -15.69 -17.40
C GLY A 69 -6.49 -15.73 -15.95
N MET A 70 -5.37 -15.09 -15.65
CA MET A 70 -4.84 -15.00 -14.28
C MET A 70 -5.38 -13.78 -13.55
N LEU A 71 -5.60 -12.67 -14.26
CA LEU A 71 -6.23 -11.49 -13.67
C LEU A 71 -7.66 -11.81 -13.22
N ARG A 72 -8.46 -12.50 -14.06
CA ARG A 72 -9.85 -12.88 -13.72
C ARG A 72 -9.94 -13.73 -12.45
N ALA A 73 -8.95 -14.60 -12.21
CA ALA A 73 -8.91 -15.47 -11.03
C ALA A 73 -8.68 -14.68 -9.74
N GLN A 74 -8.09 -13.49 -9.86
CA GLN A 74 -7.82 -12.58 -8.75
C GLN A 74 -8.95 -11.58 -8.50
N CYS A 75 -9.87 -11.41 -9.45
CA CYS A 75 -11.00 -10.48 -9.33
C CYS A 75 -11.90 -10.80 -8.14
N LEU A 76 -12.36 -12.04 -7.99
CA LEU A 76 -13.26 -12.40 -6.89
C LEU A 76 -12.64 -12.16 -5.50
N PRO A 77 -11.44 -12.70 -5.17
CA PRO A 77 -10.82 -12.43 -3.87
C PRO A 77 -10.48 -10.94 -3.70
N GLY A 78 -10.06 -10.24 -4.77
CA GLY A 78 -9.82 -8.81 -4.74
C GLY A 78 -11.08 -7.99 -4.44
N ILE A 79 -12.22 -8.32 -5.06
CA ILE A 79 -13.50 -7.64 -4.81
C ILE A 79 -13.96 -7.86 -3.38
N LEU A 80 -13.97 -9.10 -2.89
CA LEU A 80 -14.35 -9.42 -1.51
C LEU A 80 -13.43 -8.72 -0.51
N GLY A 81 -12.12 -8.74 -0.78
CA GLY A 81 -11.11 -8.04 -0.01
C GLY A 81 -11.29 -6.53 0.01
N GLY A 82 -11.66 -5.93 -1.12
CA GLY A 82 -11.90 -4.49 -1.23
C GLY A 82 -13.17 -4.04 -0.52
N LEU A 83 -14.25 -4.84 -0.59
CA LEU A 83 -15.46 -4.58 0.18
C LEU A 83 -15.20 -4.69 1.69
N LEU A 84 -14.44 -5.71 2.11
CA LEU A 84 -14.00 -5.85 3.51
C LEU A 84 -13.12 -4.67 3.94
N GLY A 85 -12.15 -4.28 3.12
CA GLY A 85 -11.27 -3.14 3.36
C GLY A 85 -12.05 -1.83 3.51
N ALA A 86 -13.02 -1.58 2.63
CA ALA A 86 -13.90 -0.42 2.72
C ALA A 86 -14.74 -0.43 3.99
N ALA A 87 -15.39 -1.55 4.32
CA ALA A 87 -16.19 -1.67 5.54
C ALA A 87 -15.35 -1.47 6.80
N LEU A 88 -14.14 -2.01 6.83
CA LEU A 88 -13.20 -1.88 7.95
C LEU A 88 -12.74 -0.43 8.13
N LEU A 89 -12.27 0.21 7.06
CA LEU A 89 -11.82 1.60 7.11
C LEU A 89 -12.96 2.57 7.43
N TRP A 90 -14.15 2.34 6.88
CA TRP A 90 -15.34 3.12 7.21
C TRP A 90 -15.67 3.01 8.70
N SER A 91 -15.65 1.79 9.25
CA SER A 91 -15.93 1.53 10.67
C SER A 91 -14.88 2.17 11.59
N ILE A 92 -13.58 2.00 11.29
CA ILE A 92 -12.49 2.61 12.06
C ILE A 92 -12.61 4.14 12.05
N THR A 93 -12.91 4.72 10.88
CA THR A 93 -13.07 6.17 10.74
C THR A 93 -14.26 6.70 11.53
N ARG A 94 -15.37 5.95 11.58
CA ARG A 94 -16.54 6.29 12.41
C ARG A 94 -16.25 6.21 13.91
N LEU A 95 -15.52 5.18 14.35
CA LEU A 95 -15.14 5.01 15.75
C LEU A 95 -14.10 6.04 16.23
N ALA A 96 -13.23 6.47 15.33
CA ALA A 96 -12.19 7.45 15.58
C ALA A 96 -12.53 8.83 14.97
N ALA A 97 -13.82 9.19 14.90
CA ALA A 97 -14.28 10.38 14.18
C ALA A 97 -13.58 11.68 14.65
N ASP A 98 -13.39 11.85 15.96
CA ASP A 98 -12.70 13.02 16.53
C ASP A 98 -11.24 13.11 16.05
N ALA A 99 -10.55 11.97 16.01
CA ALA A 99 -9.17 11.89 15.53
C ALA A 99 -9.08 12.09 14.01
N ALA A 100 -9.97 11.47 13.24
CA ALA A 100 -10.05 11.58 11.79
C ALA A 100 -10.48 13.00 11.33
N GLY A 101 -11.22 13.72 12.18
CA GLY A 101 -11.67 15.09 11.95
C GLY A 101 -10.56 16.05 11.55
N ALA A 102 -9.36 15.87 12.10
CA ALA A 102 -8.18 16.68 11.81
C ALA A 102 -7.66 16.57 10.35
N LEU A 103 -8.13 15.58 9.58
CA LEU A 103 -7.82 15.42 8.16
C LEU A 103 -9.00 15.75 7.24
N GLN A 104 -10.14 16.19 7.78
CA GLN A 104 -11.29 16.59 6.98
C GLN A 104 -10.93 17.79 6.08
N GLY A 105 -11.43 17.75 4.84
CA GLY A 105 -11.15 18.79 3.83
C GLY A 105 -9.93 18.52 2.94
N VAL A 106 -9.03 17.61 3.32
CA VAL A 106 -7.92 17.21 2.43
C VAL A 106 -8.33 16.00 1.61
N THR A 107 -8.70 16.21 0.36
CA THR A 107 -9.10 15.15 -0.56
C THR A 107 -8.12 15.04 -1.72
N LEU A 108 -7.33 13.96 -1.73
CA LEU A 108 -6.50 13.65 -2.89
C LEU A 108 -7.38 13.29 -4.10
N PRO A 109 -7.02 13.74 -5.32
CA PRO A 109 -7.74 13.39 -6.54
C PRO A 109 -7.89 11.87 -6.72
N PRO A 110 -9.01 11.38 -7.27
CA PRO A 110 -9.24 9.94 -7.44
C PRO A 110 -8.12 9.22 -8.20
N VAL A 111 -7.53 9.87 -9.21
CA VAL A 111 -6.39 9.34 -9.96
C VAL A 111 -5.17 9.05 -9.08
N VAL A 112 -4.91 9.88 -8.07
CA VAL A 112 -3.83 9.65 -7.09
C VAL A 112 -4.17 8.45 -6.22
N ARG A 113 -5.40 8.39 -5.70
CA ARG A 113 -5.86 7.28 -4.86
C ARG A 113 -5.78 5.94 -5.58
N PHE A 114 -6.21 5.89 -6.85
CA PHE A 114 -6.23 4.63 -7.60
C PHE A 114 -4.84 4.21 -8.09
N LEU A 115 -4.05 5.13 -8.68
CA LEU A 115 -2.76 4.76 -9.25
C LEU A 115 -1.64 4.71 -8.20
N TYR A 116 -1.63 5.64 -7.26
CA TYR A 116 -0.63 5.61 -6.19
C TYR A 116 -1.07 4.68 -5.07
N GLY A 117 -2.21 4.95 -4.44
CA GLY A 117 -2.73 4.10 -3.36
C GLY A 117 -2.96 2.66 -3.83
N GLY A 118 -3.82 2.48 -4.82
CA GLY A 118 -4.23 1.16 -5.27
C GLY A 118 -3.16 0.29 -5.95
N ILE A 119 -2.18 0.90 -6.63
CA ILE A 119 -1.14 0.16 -7.40
C ILE A 119 0.25 0.36 -6.83
N THR A 120 0.70 1.61 -6.69
CA THR A 120 2.08 1.91 -6.28
C THR A 120 2.36 1.40 -4.87
N GLU A 121 1.47 1.63 -3.91
CA GLU A 121 1.68 1.20 -2.53
C GLU A 121 1.69 -0.32 -2.42
N GLU A 122 0.91 -1.03 -3.23
CA GLU A 122 0.96 -2.49 -3.29
C GLU A 122 2.31 -3.00 -3.84
N VAL A 123 2.88 -2.34 -4.85
CA VAL A 123 4.23 -2.69 -5.31
C VAL A 123 5.29 -2.37 -4.24
N LEU A 124 5.20 -1.21 -3.59
CA LEU A 124 6.16 -0.82 -2.55
C LEU A 124 6.13 -1.79 -1.36
N VAL A 125 4.93 -2.03 -0.84
CA VAL A 125 4.74 -2.68 0.45
C VAL A 125 4.59 -4.18 0.30
N ARG A 126 3.77 -4.66 -0.64
CA ARG A 126 3.45 -6.10 -0.74
C ARG A 126 4.52 -6.76 -1.59
N TRP A 127 4.69 -6.29 -2.82
CA TRP A 127 5.68 -6.86 -3.71
C TRP A 127 7.12 -6.66 -3.21
N GLY A 128 7.50 -5.46 -2.81
CA GLY A 128 8.85 -5.15 -2.31
C GLY A 128 9.07 -5.57 -0.86
N LEU A 129 8.52 -4.79 0.07
CA LEU A 129 8.81 -4.90 1.51
C LEU A 129 8.39 -6.26 2.10
N MET A 130 7.15 -6.68 1.93
CA MET A 130 6.63 -7.92 2.50
C MET A 130 7.37 -9.14 1.94
N SER A 131 7.65 -9.18 0.62
CA SER A 131 8.47 -10.25 0.04
C SER A 131 9.89 -10.27 0.61
N ALA A 132 10.52 -9.11 0.79
CA ALA A 132 11.84 -9.02 1.41
C ALA A 132 11.84 -9.49 2.87
N MET A 133 10.81 -9.12 3.65
CA MET A 133 10.62 -9.58 5.03
C MET A 133 10.40 -11.09 5.10
N ALA A 134 9.47 -11.62 4.30
CA ALA A 134 9.20 -13.06 4.24
C ALA A 134 10.45 -13.84 3.82
N TRP A 135 11.19 -13.35 2.83
CA TRP A 135 12.45 -13.93 2.40
C TRP A 135 13.50 -13.91 3.50
N ALA A 136 13.70 -12.77 4.18
CA ALA A 136 14.68 -12.66 5.26
C ALA A 136 14.34 -13.60 6.43
N LEU A 137 13.09 -13.60 6.88
CA LEU A 137 12.58 -14.51 7.92
C LEU A 137 12.78 -15.97 7.53
N TRP A 138 12.44 -16.33 6.29
CA TRP A 138 12.68 -17.67 5.77
C TRP A 138 14.17 -18.00 5.73
N ARG A 139 15.05 -17.10 5.29
CA ARG A 139 16.50 -17.35 5.26
C ARG A 139 17.09 -17.54 6.66
N VAL A 140 16.59 -16.82 7.66
CA VAL A 140 17.01 -16.99 9.05
C VAL A 140 16.48 -18.31 9.62
N ALA A 141 15.21 -18.66 9.37
CA ALA A 141 14.61 -19.91 9.82
C ALA A 141 15.22 -21.14 9.10
N ALA A 142 15.49 -21.04 7.81
CA ALA A 142 16.01 -22.12 6.97
C ALA A 142 17.49 -22.43 7.21
N ARG A 143 18.24 -21.55 7.91
CA ARG A 143 19.53 -21.94 8.51
C ARG A 143 19.38 -23.08 9.53
N ARG A 144 18.15 -23.41 9.93
CA ARG A 144 17.78 -24.56 10.79
C ARG A 144 17.19 -25.75 10.00
N GLY A 145 17.14 -25.70 8.65
CA GLY A 145 16.68 -26.80 7.78
C GLY A 145 16.15 -26.32 6.42
N ARG A 146 16.37 -27.10 5.35
CA ARG A 146 15.97 -26.79 3.95
C ARG A 146 14.46 -26.97 3.67
N GLY A 147 13.61 -26.37 4.49
CA GLY A 147 12.15 -26.44 4.35
C GLY A 147 11.57 -25.29 3.53
N ALA A 148 10.36 -25.51 2.98
CA ALA A 148 9.54 -24.46 2.40
C ALA A 148 9.15 -23.42 3.47
N PRO A 149 8.88 -22.14 3.11
CA PRO A 149 8.42 -21.15 4.06
C PRO A 149 7.10 -21.60 4.73
N THR A 150 7.05 -21.53 6.05
CA THR A 150 5.89 -21.89 6.87
C THR A 150 4.92 -20.72 7.02
N ALA A 151 3.66 -21.02 7.36
CA ALA A 151 2.61 -20.00 7.52
C ALA A 151 2.97 -18.86 8.49
N TRP A 152 3.67 -19.16 9.60
CA TRP A 152 4.05 -18.13 10.57
C TRP A 152 4.98 -17.06 9.98
N ILE A 153 5.83 -17.41 9.01
CA ILE A 153 6.71 -16.45 8.33
C ILE A 153 5.87 -15.41 7.58
N PHE A 154 4.85 -15.88 6.86
CA PHE A 154 3.95 -14.99 6.14
C PHE A 154 3.14 -14.12 7.08
N TRP A 155 2.60 -14.66 8.17
CA TRP A 155 1.87 -13.86 9.15
C TRP A 155 2.73 -12.77 9.79
N LEU A 156 4.00 -13.06 10.13
CA LEU A 156 4.92 -12.04 10.62
C LEU A 156 5.27 -11.00 9.55
N ALA A 157 5.49 -11.41 8.30
CA ALA A 157 5.75 -10.49 7.20
C ALA A 157 4.52 -9.60 6.91
N ILE A 158 3.31 -10.15 6.96
CA ILE A 158 2.04 -9.43 6.82
C ILE A 158 1.90 -8.41 7.95
N ALA A 159 2.02 -8.84 9.21
CA ALA A 159 1.87 -7.96 10.36
C ALA A 159 2.91 -6.82 10.36
N GLY A 160 4.18 -7.16 10.10
CA GLY A 160 5.25 -6.17 10.08
C GLY A 160 5.16 -5.20 8.90
N SER A 161 4.86 -5.67 7.70
CA SER A 161 4.66 -4.78 6.54
C SER A 161 3.41 -3.92 6.66
N ALA A 162 2.32 -4.45 7.25
CA ALA A 162 1.10 -3.69 7.55
C ALA A 162 1.36 -2.55 8.54
N LEU A 163 2.13 -2.82 9.61
CA LEU A 163 2.52 -1.78 10.57
C LEU A 163 3.39 -0.71 9.91
N LEU A 164 4.40 -1.11 9.14
CA LEU A 164 5.26 -0.17 8.40
C LEU A 164 4.50 0.62 7.35
N PHE A 165 3.47 0.04 6.73
CA PHE A 165 2.56 0.74 5.83
C PHE A 165 1.80 1.85 6.56
N GLY A 166 1.28 1.56 7.76
CA GLY A 166 0.64 2.60 8.58
C GLY A 166 1.60 3.69 9.04
N VAL A 167 2.80 3.33 9.50
CA VAL A 167 3.85 4.30 9.87
C VAL A 167 4.30 5.13 8.67
N GLY A 168 4.37 4.54 7.47
CA GLY A 168 4.76 5.20 6.23
C GLY A 168 3.84 6.36 5.83
N HIS A 169 2.63 6.42 6.37
CA HIS A 169 1.69 7.53 6.15
C HIS A 169 1.92 8.72 7.07
N LEU A 170 2.69 8.58 8.16
CA LEU A 170 2.90 9.65 9.12
C LEU A 170 3.54 10.89 8.49
N PRO A 171 4.60 10.82 7.65
CA PRO A 171 5.18 12.02 7.04
C PRO A 171 4.16 12.89 6.30
N ALA A 172 3.24 12.27 5.55
CA ALA A 172 2.16 12.98 4.87
C ALA A 172 1.17 13.59 5.88
N ALA A 173 0.81 12.88 6.94
CA ALA A 173 -0.07 13.40 7.98
C ALA A 173 0.53 14.59 8.75
N PHE A 174 1.83 14.54 9.10
CA PHE A 174 2.54 15.70 9.66
C PHE A 174 2.58 16.85 8.65
N ALA A 175 2.79 16.54 7.36
CA ALA A 175 2.74 17.53 6.30
C ALA A 175 1.34 18.10 6.06
N MET A 176 0.25 17.46 6.46
CA MET A 176 -1.11 18.02 6.36
C MET A 176 -1.52 18.73 7.65
N ALA A 177 -1.49 18.03 8.79
CA ALA A 177 -1.99 18.51 10.08
C ALA A 177 -0.98 19.35 10.89
N GLY A 178 0.27 19.44 10.45
CA GLY A 178 1.35 20.15 11.17
C GLY A 178 1.86 19.36 12.38
N ALA A 179 1.10 19.37 13.48
CA ALA A 179 1.40 18.64 14.70
C ALA A 179 0.25 17.68 15.02
N PRO A 180 0.24 16.45 14.46
CA PRO A 180 -0.83 15.50 14.67
C PRO A 180 -0.92 15.06 16.13
N SER A 181 -2.13 15.00 16.68
CA SER A 181 -2.37 14.47 18.02
C SER A 181 -2.04 12.97 18.12
N ALA A 182 -1.81 12.46 19.33
CA ALA A 182 -1.61 11.03 19.54
C ALA A 182 -2.79 10.19 19.02
N GLY A 183 -4.02 10.70 19.15
CA GLY A 183 -5.22 10.08 18.58
C GLY A 183 -5.19 10.01 17.06
N LEU A 184 -4.78 11.09 16.37
CA LEU A 184 -4.63 11.11 14.92
C LEU A 184 -3.54 10.14 14.45
N VAL A 185 -2.39 10.10 15.14
CA VAL A 185 -1.31 9.14 14.85
C VAL A 185 -1.81 7.70 14.98
N ALA A 186 -2.49 7.37 16.08
CA ALA A 186 -3.04 6.05 16.31
C ALA A 186 -4.08 5.67 15.23
N TYR A 187 -4.95 6.61 14.84
CA TYR A 187 -5.90 6.41 13.76
C TYR A 187 -5.21 6.12 12.43
N ILE A 188 -4.25 6.94 12.00
CA ILE A 188 -3.56 6.76 10.72
C ILE A 188 -2.82 5.43 10.67
N VAL A 189 -2.04 5.12 11.71
CA VAL A 189 -1.28 3.87 11.76
C VAL A 189 -2.22 2.68 11.81
N GLY A 190 -3.25 2.74 12.67
CA GLY A 190 -4.21 1.66 12.89
C GLY A 190 -5.06 1.37 11.65
N ALA A 191 -5.64 2.40 11.03
CA ALA A 191 -6.48 2.26 9.84
C ALA A 191 -5.69 1.67 8.66
N ASN A 192 -4.51 2.22 8.37
CA ASN A 192 -3.67 1.72 7.30
C ASN A 192 -3.12 0.33 7.59
N ALA A 193 -2.71 0.03 8.82
CA ALA A 193 -2.29 -1.33 9.20
C ALA A 193 -3.45 -2.34 9.09
N ALA A 194 -4.67 -1.95 9.46
CA ALA A 194 -5.84 -2.80 9.35
C ALA A 194 -6.12 -3.21 7.88
N PHE A 195 -6.11 -2.24 6.95
CA PHE A 195 -6.14 -2.55 5.52
C PHE A 195 -4.89 -3.32 5.07
N GLY A 196 -3.73 -2.98 5.65
CA GLY A 196 -2.45 -3.67 5.57
C GLY A 196 -2.56 -5.19 5.68
N LEU A 197 -3.24 -5.65 6.72
CA LEU A 197 -3.47 -7.07 7.00
C LEU A 197 -4.33 -7.75 5.92
N VAL A 198 -5.39 -7.08 5.45
CA VAL A 198 -6.28 -7.59 4.39
C VAL A 198 -5.48 -7.75 3.09
N ALA A 199 -4.82 -6.70 2.62
CA ALA A 199 -4.03 -6.73 1.40
C ALA A 199 -2.85 -7.72 1.49
N GLY A 200 -2.18 -7.80 2.64
CA GLY A 200 -1.10 -8.76 2.86
C GLY A 200 -1.57 -10.21 2.79
N TYR A 201 -2.74 -10.53 3.36
CA TYR A 201 -3.34 -11.85 3.24
C TYR A 201 -3.71 -12.19 1.79
N LEU A 202 -4.34 -11.24 1.07
CA LEU A 202 -4.67 -11.42 -0.34
C LEU A 202 -3.42 -11.64 -1.19
N PHE A 203 -2.37 -10.86 -0.97
CA PHE A 203 -1.11 -11.04 -1.68
C PHE A 203 -0.53 -12.43 -1.44
N TRP A 204 -0.53 -12.90 -0.19
CA TRP A 204 -0.03 -14.23 0.15
C TRP A 204 -0.84 -15.37 -0.49
N ARG A 205 -2.18 -15.26 -0.49
CA ARG A 205 -3.07 -16.38 -0.88
C ARG A 205 -3.53 -16.34 -2.32
N HIS A 206 -3.57 -15.17 -2.94
CA HIS A 206 -4.19 -14.93 -4.23
C HIS A 206 -3.31 -14.17 -5.23
N GLY A 207 -2.23 -13.54 -4.78
CA GLY A 207 -1.29 -12.80 -5.65
C GLY A 207 -1.43 -11.28 -5.55
N LEU A 208 -0.47 -10.58 -6.14
CA LEU A 208 -0.32 -9.13 -6.01
C LEU A 208 -1.53 -8.38 -6.59
N GLU A 209 -2.06 -8.86 -7.72
CA GLU A 209 -3.15 -8.17 -8.41
C GLU A 209 -4.46 -8.28 -7.64
N ALA A 210 -4.68 -9.34 -6.84
CA ALA A 210 -5.80 -9.42 -5.91
C ALA A 210 -5.73 -8.31 -4.84
N ALA A 211 -4.55 -8.04 -4.29
CA ALA A 211 -4.34 -6.94 -3.35
C ALA A 211 -4.55 -5.57 -4.00
N MET A 212 -4.06 -5.38 -5.23
CA MET A 212 -4.29 -4.16 -6.01
C MET A 212 -5.78 -3.90 -6.28
N ILE A 213 -6.52 -4.93 -6.71
CA ILE A 213 -7.97 -4.82 -6.95
C ILE A 213 -8.68 -4.45 -5.65
N ALA A 214 -8.34 -5.10 -4.53
CA ALA A 214 -8.92 -4.79 -3.23
C ALA A 214 -8.66 -3.34 -2.80
N HIS A 215 -7.44 -2.84 -3.00
CA HIS A 215 -7.07 -1.50 -2.60
C HIS A 215 -7.75 -0.42 -3.46
N VAL A 216 -7.75 -0.59 -4.78
CA VAL A 216 -8.47 0.30 -5.70
C VAL A 216 -9.97 0.33 -5.35
N LEU A 217 -10.57 -0.85 -5.14
CA LEU A 217 -11.99 -0.93 -4.80
C LEU A 217 -12.30 -0.31 -3.43
N THR A 218 -11.40 -0.47 -2.46
CA THR A 218 -11.53 0.17 -1.14
C THR A 218 -11.63 1.69 -1.28
N HIS A 219 -10.74 2.30 -2.06
CA HIS A 219 -10.81 3.73 -2.35
C HIS A 219 -12.08 4.12 -3.11
N ALA A 220 -12.49 3.33 -4.10
CA ALA A 220 -13.68 3.61 -4.90
C ALA A 220 -14.95 3.61 -4.05
N VAL A 221 -15.13 2.60 -3.19
CA VAL A 221 -16.28 2.51 -2.28
C VAL A 221 -16.27 3.66 -1.27
N LEU A 222 -15.12 3.96 -0.66
CA LEU A 222 -15.04 5.08 0.30
C LEU A 222 -15.33 6.43 -0.36
N LEU A 223 -14.88 6.66 -1.60
CA LEU A 223 -15.23 7.87 -2.34
C LEU A 223 -16.73 7.96 -2.65
N ALA A 224 -17.40 6.83 -2.88
CA ALA A 224 -18.83 6.81 -3.19
C ALA A 224 -19.72 6.99 -1.94
N VAL A 225 -19.19 6.70 -0.75
CA VAL A 225 -19.97 6.71 0.52
C VAL A 225 -19.60 7.88 1.43
N GLN A 226 -18.45 8.54 1.21
CA GLN A 226 -18.12 9.77 1.91
C GLN A 226 -18.94 10.94 1.32
N PRO A 227 -19.59 11.77 2.18
CA PRO A 227 -20.37 12.93 1.73
C PRO A 227 -19.50 14.04 1.14
#